data_AF-A0A6B9ZP14-F1
#
_entry.id   AF-A0A6B9ZP14-F1
#
_cell.length_a   1.000
_cell.length_b   1.000
_cell.length_c   1.000
_cell.angle_alpha   90.00
_cell.angle_beta   90.00
_cell.angle_gamma   90.00
#
_symmetry.space_group_name_H-M   'P 1'
#
loop_
_entity.id
_entity.type
_entity.pdbx_description
1 polymer ?
#
loop_
_entity_poly.entity_id
_entity_poly.type
_entity_poly.pdbx_seq_one_letter_code
_entity_poly.pdbx_strand_id
1 'polypeptide(L)'
;MQTVWLSAHLFYAGDLHVLLRELVIPFLKDRGCPAFFIRYGEGGLHIRLRCQLKVSDVTGVQVALLAMENIFEGLTVRFTDYIPEINRYGDARSIGWAERQFVASSRYVLEVLSAVPEWSTSAALIQALRMNIAMAWALETAEEEITAICSLFIKSWVRRLLDPSKPAGEQEMYYTGLMEARFNSYANVLLPAAGGIWHALRNENADSSLQVFAEENKHVFRQYRGLGFDTSKMRDIVGSCMHMGHNRMGVSNLDEAYIMFFTLKCLQYVYAGG
;
A
#
# COMPACT_ATOMS: atom_id res chain seq x y z
N MET A 1 -20.56 -19.72 8.58
CA MET A 1 -19.82 -20.66 7.70
C MET A 1 -18.34 -20.36 7.87
N GLN A 2 -17.50 -21.38 8.04
CA GLN A 2 -16.06 -21.20 8.24
C GLN A 2 -15.40 -20.70 6.95
N THR A 3 -14.58 -19.65 7.05
CA THR A 3 -13.79 -19.11 5.94
C THR A 3 -12.30 -19.38 6.17
N VAL A 4 -11.54 -19.41 5.07
CA VAL A 4 -10.09 -19.60 5.06
C VAL A 4 -9.44 -18.68 4.02
N TRP A 5 -8.17 -18.35 4.23
CA TRP A 5 -7.35 -17.65 3.25
C TRP A 5 -6.67 -18.66 2.31
N LEU A 6 -7.12 -18.73 1.06
CA LEU A 6 -6.37 -19.37 -0.01
C LEU A 6 -5.18 -18.47 -0.37
N SER A 7 -3.96 -18.99 -0.37
CA SER A 7 -2.75 -18.28 -0.78
C SER A 7 -2.14 -18.92 -2.03
N ALA A 8 -2.05 -18.11 -3.09
CA ALA A 8 -1.51 -18.51 -4.39
C ALA A 8 -0.38 -17.56 -4.80
N HIS A 9 0.77 -18.11 -5.13
CA HIS A 9 1.87 -17.39 -5.74
C HIS A 9 1.76 -17.54 -7.26
N LEU A 10 1.57 -16.41 -7.95
CA LEU A 10 1.44 -16.30 -9.40
C LEU A 10 2.79 -15.83 -9.96
N PHE A 11 3.66 -16.78 -10.30
CA PHE A 11 4.97 -16.51 -10.87
C PHE A 11 4.83 -16.10 -12.33
N TYR A 12 5.45 -14.97 -12.68
CA TYR A 12 5.44 -14.44 -14.04
C TYR A 12 6.68 -13.57 -14.25
N ALA A 13 7.53 -13.94 -15.21
CA ALA A 13 8.77 -13.24 -15.49
C ALA A 13 8.56 -11.91 -16.24
N GLY A 14 7.38 -11.69 -16.81
CA GLY A 14 7.02 -10.45 -17.49
C GLY A 14 6.60 -9.35 -16.52
N ASP A 15 5.91 -8.34 -17.05
CA ASP A 15 5.44 -7.21 -16.25
C ASP A 15 4.30 -7.64 -15.31
N LEU A 16 4.55 -7.55 -14.00
CA LEU A 16 3.55 -7.84 -12.96
C LEU A 16 2.34 -6.89 -13.01
N HIS A 17 2.47 -5.69 -13.60
CA HIS A 17 1.32 -4.83 -13.87
C HIS A 17 0.38 -5.47 -14.90
N VAL A 18 0.92 -6.03 -16.00
CA VAL A 18 0.14 -6.76 -17.01
C VAL A 18 -0.56 -7.96 -16.37
N LEU A 19 0.14 -8.75 -15.56
CA LEU A 19 -0.45 -9.86 -14.82
C LEU A 19 -1.62 -9.41 -13.92
N LEU A 20 -1.48 -8.30 -13.20
CA LEU A 20 -2.56 -7.79 -12.37
C LEU A 20 -3.76 -7.35 -13.21
N ARG A 21 -3.52 -6.59 -14.28
CA ARG A 21 -4.57 -6.00 -15.11
C ARG A 21 -5.34 -7.06 -15.92
N GLU A 22 -4.63 -7.99 -16.53
CA GLU A 22 -5.19 -8.91 -17.51
C GLU A 22 -5.65 -10.24 -16.91
N LEU A 23 -5.13 -10.61 -15.73
CA LEU A 23 -5.53 -11.83 -15.04
C LEU A 23 -6.18 -11.56 -13.69
N VAL A 24 -5.48 -10.90 -12.76
CA VAL A 24 -5.96 -10.81 -11.36
C VAL A 24 -7.24 -10.00 -11.23
N ILE A 25 -7.34 -8.86 -11.92
CA ILE A 25 -8.53 -8.00 -11.87
C ILE A 25 -9.77 -8.74 -12.40
N PRO A 26 -9.77 -9.31 -13.62
CA PRO A 26 -10.89 -10.13 -14.09
C PRO A 26 -11.20 -11.30 -13.16
N PHE A 27 -10.17 -12.02 -12.71
CA PHE A 27 -10.34 -13.21 -11.87
C PHE A 27 -11.07 -12.93 -10.56
N LEU A 28 -10.76 -11.79 -9.91
CA LEU A 28 -11.39 -11.38 -8.66
C LEU A 28 -12.78 -10.81 -8.87
N LYS A 29 -13.00 -10.06 -9.96
CA LYS A 29 -14.30 -9.48 -10.30
C LYS A 29 -15.39 -10.55 -10.40
N ASP A 30 -15.08 -11.68 -11.01
CA ASP A 30 -16.02 -12.80 -11.19
C ASP A 30 -16.40 -13.51 -9.88
N ARG A 31 -15.63 -13.32 -8.80
CA ARG A 31 -15.78 -14.06 -7.54
C ARG A 31 -16.36 -13.22 -6.41
N GLY A 32 -16.10 -11.91 -6.39
CA GLY A 32 -16.59 -11.01 -5.35
C GLY A 32 -16.12 -11.35 -3.93
N CYS A 33 -15.04 -12.13 -3.77
CA CYS A 33 -14.48 -12.47 -2.47
C CYS A 33 -13.49 -11.40 -1.98
N PRO A 34 -13.36 -11.17 -0.66
CA PRO A 34 -12.29 -10.35 -0.12
C PRO A 34 -10.94 -10.92 -0.53
N ALA A 35 -10.09 -10.09 -1.11
CA ALA A 35 -8.78 -10.51 -1.56
C ALA A 35 -7.76 -9.40 -1.39
N PHE A 36 -6.51 -9.80 -1.19
CA PHE A 36 -5.39 -8.88 -1.23
C PHE A 36 -4.18 -9.52 -1.90
N PHE A 37 -3.28 -8.68 -2.37
CA PHE A 37 -2.08 -9.12 -3.06
C PHE A 37 -0.85 -8.36 -2.59
N ILE A 38 0.31 -8.97 -2.86
CA ILE A 38 1.64 -8.41 -2.61
C ILE A 38 2.50 -8.71 -3.83
N ARG A 39 3.33 -7.74 -4.25
CA ARG A 39 4.37 -7.96 -5.27
C ARG A 39 5.63 -8.47 -4.59
N TYR A 40 6.26 -9.49 -5.16
CA TYR A 40 7.46 -10.11 -4.57
C TYR A 40 8.44 -10.57 -5.66
N GLY A 41 9.72 -10.69 -5.30
CA GLY A 41 10.79 -11.04 -6.25
C GLY A 41 11.70 -12.20 -5.85
N GLU A 42 11.68 -12.64 -4.59
CA GLU A 42 12.49 -13.79 -4.15
C GLU A 42 12.02 -15.08 -4.82
N GLY A 43 12.96 -15.83 -5.42
CA GLY A 43 12.64 -17.03 -6.19
C GLY A 43 11.98 -16.77 -7.55
N GLY A 44 11.99 -15.51 -8.02
CA GLY A 44 11.37 -15.07 -9.27
C GLY A 44 10.26 -14.04 -9.04
N LEU A 45 10.00 -13.18 -10.04
CA LEU A 45 8.94 -12.19 -9.97
C LEU A 45 7.56 -12.88 -9.86
N HIS A 46 6.77 -12.49 -8.86
CA HIS A 46 5.44 -13.05 -8.66
C HIS A 46 4.50 -12.12 -7.90
N ILE A 47 3.20 -12.40 -8.04
CA ILE A 47 2.14 -11.86 -7.18
C ILE A 47 1.76 -12.91 -6.14
N ARG A 48 1.80 -12.56 -4.86
CA ARG A 48 1.19 -13.37 -3.80
C ARG A 48 -0.26 -12.93 -3.66
N LEU A 49 -1.18 -13.68 -4.25
CA LEU A 49 -2.63 -13.43 -4.18
C LEU A 49 -3.22 -14.23 -3.03
N ARG A 50 -4.02 -13.55 -2.19
CA ARG A 50 -4.72 -14.16 -1.06
C ARG A 50 -6.20 -13.87 -1.18
N CYS A 51 -7.03 -14.91 -1.14
CA CYS A 51 -8.48 -14.81 -1.27
C CYS A 51 -9.16 -15.44 -0.05
N GLN A 52 -10.07 -14.71 0.58
CA GLN A 52 -10.87 -15.22 1.70
C GLN A 52 -12.11 -15.93 1.15
N LEU A 53 -12.16 -17.24 1.34
CA LEU A 53 -13.18 -18.10 0.72
C LEU A 53 -13.89 -18.93 1.78
N LYS A 54 -15.10 -19.40 1.47
CA LYS A 54 -15.68 -20.51 2.22
C LYS A 54 -14.85 -21.76 1.95
N VAL A 55 -14.70 -22.63 2.95
CA VAL A 55 -13.95 -23.88 2.80
C VAL A 55 -14.46 -24.72 1.61
N SER A 56 -15.79 -24.72 1.37
CA SER A 56 -16.42 -25.41 0.25
C SER A 56 -15.97 -24.93 -1.13
N ASP A 57 -15.51 -23.68 -1.23
CA ASP A 57 -15.25 -23.02 -2.52
C ASP A 57 -13.77 -23.11 -2.90
N VAL A 58 -12.90 -23.50 -1.95
CA VAL A 58 -11.43 -23.52 -2.11
C VAL A 58 -11.00 -24.34 -3.32
N THR A 59 -11.44 -25.59 -3.42
CA THR A 59 -11.04 -26.49 -4.52
C THR A 59 -11.44 -25.93 -5.88
N GLY A 60 -12.65 -25.36 -6.00
CA GLY A 60 -13.11 -24.74 -7.23
C GLY A 60 -12.25 -23.54 -7.65
N VAL A 61 -11.87 -22.69 -6.69
CA VAL A 61 -10.99 -21.55 -6.95
C VAL A 61 -9.57 -21.99 -7.31
N GLN A 62 -9.04 -23.05 -6.67
CA GLN A 62 -7.72 -23.60 -7.02
C GLN A 62 -7.69 -24.12 -8.46
N VAL A 63 -8.69 -24.92 -8.87
CA VAL A 63 -8.81 -25.43 -10.23
C VAL A 63 -8.88 -24.29 -11.24
N ALA A 64 -9.66 -23.26 -10.94
CA ALA A 64 -9.77 -22.11 -11.83
C ALA A 64 -8.47 -21.28 -11.95
N LEU A 65 -7.69 -21.15 -10.88
CA LEU A 65 -6.37 -20.49 -10.94
C LEU A 65 -5.37 -21.32 -11.75
N LEU A 66 -5.31 -22.63 -11.55
CA LEU A 66 -4.43 -23.52 -12.32
C LEU A 66 -4.78 -23.50 -13.81
N ALA A 67 -6.07 -23.41 -14.14
CA ALA A 67 -6.51 -23.30 -15.53
C ALA A 67 -5.96 -22.03 -16.23
N MET A 68 -5.63 -20.97 -15.48
CA MET A 68 -5.04 -19.76 -16.05
C MET A 68 -3.62 -19.98 -16.61
N GLU A 69 -2.89 -21.02 -16.19
CA GLU A 69 -1.57 -21.34 -16.75
C GLU A 69 -1.65 -21.66 -18.25
N ASN A 70 -2.78 -22.20 -18.71
CA ASN A 70 -3.02 -22.50 -20.12
C ASN A 70 -3.47 -21.26 -20.93
N ILE A 71 -3.85 -20.18 -20.26
CA ILE A 71 -4.41 -18.97 -20.88
C ILE A 71 -3.35 -17.86 -20.91
N PHE A 72 -2.55 -17.76 -19.85
CA PHE A 72 -1.57 -16.70 -19.66
C PHE A 72 -0.16 -17.28 -19.79
N GLU A 73 0.44 -17.12 -20.97
CA GLU A 73 1.75 -17.69 -21.30
C GLU A 73 2.82 -17.29 -20.28
N GLY A 74 3.59 -18.27 -19.80
CA GLY A 74 4.66 -18.06 -18.82
C GLY A 74 4.18 -17.87 -17.38
N LEU A 75 2.88 -18.02 -17.10
CA LEU A 75 2.35 -18.08 -15.73
C LEU A 75 2.67 -19.43 -15.09
N THR A 76 3.04 -19.41 -13.81
CA THR A 76 3.06 -20.60 -12.96
C THR A 76 2.40 -20.29 -11.63
N VAL A 77 1.44 -21.10 -11.23
CA VAL A 77 0.67 -20.97 -10.01
C VAL A 77 1.16 -21.98 -8.98
N ARG A 78 1.45 -21.51 -7.77
CA ARG A 78 1.82 -22.37 -6.64
C ARG A 78 1.00 -22.02 -5.41
N PHE A 79 0.35 -23.00 -4.81
CA PHE A 79 -0.35 -22.80 -3.54
C PHE A 79 0.61 -22.96 -2.37
N THR A 80 0.49 -22.08 -1.38
CA THR A 80 1.31 -22.05 -0.18
C THR A 80 0.43 -21.75 1.03
N ASP A 81 0.92 -22.08 2.23
CA ASP A 81 0.22 -21.70 3.45
C ASP A 81 0.31 -20.18 3.69
N TYR A 82 -0.80 -19.58 4.09
CA TYR A 82 -0.81 -18.20 4.56
C TYR A 82 -0.39 -18.14 6.03
N ILE A 83 0.79 -17.58 6.28
CA ILE A 83 1.28 -17.29 7.62
C ILE A 83 1.13 -15.78 7.89
N PRO A 84 0.22 -15.36 8.77
CA PRO A 84 0.05 -13.94 9.10
C PRO A 84 1.24 -13.38 9.90
N GLU A 85 1.67 -12.16 9.57
CA GLU A 85 2.72 -11.43 10.29
C GLU A 85 2.18 -10.77 11.56
N ILE A 86 1.68 -11.58 12.50
CA ILE A 86 0.96 -11.13 13.71
C ILE A 86 1.71 -10.04 14.46
N ASN A 87 3.00 -10.26 14.75
CA ASN A 87 3.82 -9.32 15.52
C ASN A 87 4.06 -8.00 14.78
N ARG A 88 4.12 -8.01 13.44
CA ARG A 88 4.34 -6.79 12.66
C ARG A 88 3.13 -5.85 12.77
N TYR A 89 1.94 -6.43 12.74
CA TYR A 89 0.67 -5.70 12.74
C TYR A 89 0.01 -5.63 14.12
N GLY A 90 0.80 -5.65 15.19
CA GLY A 90 0.32 -5.63 16.57
C GLY A 90 0.42 -7.00 17.21
N ASP A 91 -0.72 -7.65 17.40
CA ASP A 91 -0.84 -8.97 18.01
C ASP A 91 -2.06 -9.75 17.44
N ALA A 92 -2.40 -10.89 18.06
CA ALA A 92 -3.48 -11.74 17.61
C ALA A 92 -4.87 -11.05 17.61
N ARG A 93 -5.05 -9.99 18.40
CA ARG A 93 -6.29 -9.21 18.48
C ARG A 93 -6.43 -8.26 17.28
N SER A 94 -5.32 -7.88 16.65
CA SER A 94 -5.31 -6.86 15.60
C SER A 94 -5.11 -7.37 14.18
N ILE A 95 -4.63 -8.61 14.01
CA ILE A 95 -4.31 -9.14 12.68
C ILE A 95 -5.49 -9.11 11.70
N GLY A 96 -6.72 -9.37 12.17
CA GLY A 96 -7.92 -9.27 11.33
C GLY A 96 -8.17 -7.84 10.81
N TRP A 97 -7.80 -6.81 11.57
CA TRP A 97 -7.87 -5.42 11.13
C TRP A 97 -6.77 -5.09 10.12
N ALA A 98 -5.58 -5.68 10.27
CA ALA A 98 -4.53 -5.60 9.25
C ALA A 98 -4.99 -6.21 7.92
N GLU A 99 -5.57 -7.41 7.96
CA GLU A 99 -6.10 -8.09 6.77
C GLU A 99 -7.20 -7.29 6.09
N ARG A 100 -8.09 -6.64 6.85
CA ARG A 100 -9.10 -5.71 6.31
C ARG A 100 -8.44 -4.51 5.61
N GLN A 101 -7.36 -3.96 6.18
CA GLN A 101 -6.56 -2.90 5.55
C GLN A 101 -5.90 -3.39 4.25
N PHE A 102 -5.40 -4.63 4.23
CA PHE A 102 -4.80 -5.24 3.05
C PHE A 102 -5.81 -5.40 1.92
N VAL A 103 -7.03 -5.84 2.24
CA VAL A 103 -8.13 -5.93 1.27
C VAL A 103 -8.51 -4.55 0.76
N ALA A 104 -8.67 -3.56 1.65
CA ALA A 104 -9.05 -2.20 1.26
C ALA A 104 -7.99 -1.56 0.33
N SER A 105 -6.71 -1.68 0.67
CA SER A 105 -5.61 -1.17 -0.15
C SER A 105 -5.47 -1.92 -1.46
N SER A 106 -5.60 -3.25 -1.49
CA SER A 106 -5.58 -4.00 -2.74
C SER A 106 -6.74 -3.65 -3.65
N ARG A 107 -7.97 -3.51 -3.14
CA ARG A 107 -9.12 -3.07 -3.93
C ARG A 107 -8.86 -1.70 -4.55
N TYR A 108 -8.45 -0.72 -3.74
CA TYR A 108 -8.13 0.62 -4.21
C TYR A 108 -7.07 0.62 -5.31
N VAL A 109 -5.96 -0.11 -5.10
CA VAL A 109 -4.91 -0.22 -6.12
C VAL A 109 -5.43 -0.86 -7.40
N LEU A 110 -6.19 -1.95 -7.34
CA LEU A 110 -6.73 -2.61 -8.54
C LEU A 110 -7.70 -1.70 -9.31
N GLU A 111 -8.52 -0.90 -8.63
CA GLU A 111 -9.38 0.11 -9.27
C GLU A 111 -8.54 1.19 -9.97
N VAL A 112 -7.50 1.70 -9.31
CA VAL A 112 -6.55 2.67 -9.90
C VAL A 112 -5.82 2.09 -11.11
N LEU A 113 -5.31 0.86 -11.02
CA LEU A 113 -4.61 0.19 -12.13
C LEU A 113 -5.56 -0.07 -13.31
N SER A 114 -6.85 -0.29 -13.06
CA SER A 114 -7.86 -0.46 -14.11
C SER A 114 -8.18 0.87 -14.80
N ALA A 115 -8.14 1.98 -14.06
CA ALA A 115 -8.50 3.30 -14.55
C ALA A 115 -7.35 4.05 -15.26
N VAL A 116 -6.09 3.66 -15.01
CA VAL A 116 -4.90 4.32 -15.59
C VAL A 116 -4.33 3.45 -16.72
N PRO A 117 -4.50 3.83 -18.00
CA PRO A 117 -4.08 3.00 -19.14
C PRO A 117 -2.57 2.79 -19.25
N GLU A 118 -1.80 3.84 -18.92
CA GLU A 118 -0.34 3.84 -18.97
C GLU A 118 0.25 3.94 -17.56
N TRP A 119 0.77 2.82 -17.05
CA TRP A 119 1.37 2.78 -15.73
C TRP A 119 2.86 3.14 -15.79
N SER A 120 3.20 4.31 -15.25
CA SER A 120 4.58 4.80 -15.15
C SER A 120 4.98 5.00 -13.69
N THR A 121 6.28 5.18 -13.42
CA THR A 121 6.78 5.56 -12.09
C THR A 121 6.14 6.86 -11.58
N SER A 122 5.88 7.82 -12.48
CA SER A 122 5.20 9.07 -12.13
C SER A 122 3.73 8.84 -11.74
N ALA A 123 3.02 7.96 -12.47
CA ALA A 123 1.66 7.57 -12.10
C ALA A 123 1.64 6.87 -10.72
N ALA A 124 2.56 5.93 -10.48
CA ALA A 124 2.70 5.25 -9.20
C ALA A 124 2.96 6.24 -8.05
N LEU A 125 3.84 7.23 -8.26
CA LEU A 125 4.13 8.27 -7.28
C LEU A 125 2.88 9.10 -6.93
N ILE A 126 2.14 9.58 -7.94
CA ILE A 126 0.93 10.40 -7.72
C ILE A 126 -0.13 9.59 -6.97
N GLN A 127 -0.34 8.34 -7.36
CA GLN A 127 -1.35 7.48 -6.73
C GLN A 127 -0.93 7.06 -5.31
N ALA A 128 0.37 6.84 -5.07
CA ALA A 128 0.89 6.60 -3.73
C ALA A 128 0.73 7.81 -2.82
N LEU A 129 0.94 9.04 -3.32
CA LEU A 129 0.67 10.27 -2.56
C LEU A 129 -0.81 10.40 -2.21
N ARG A 130 -1.72 10.16 -3.16
CA ARG A 130 -3.17 10.18 -2.92
C ARG A 130 -3.57 9.20 -1.83
N MET A 131 -3.07 7.96 -1.91
CA MET A 131 -3.32 6.92 -0.91
C MET A 131 -2.76 7.29 0.47
N ASN A 132 -1.54 7.83 0.54
CA ASN A 132 -0.94 8.24 1.80
C ASN A 132 -1.71 9.40 2.46
N ILE A 133 -2.16 10.39 1.68
CA ILE A 133 -2.99 11.50 2.17
C ILE A 133 -4.32 10.97 2.72
N ALA A 134 -4.97 10.04 2.01
CA ALA A 134 -6.19 9.40 2.48
C ALA A 134 -5.99 8.57 3.76
N MET A 135 -4.87 7.86 3.87
CA MET A 135 -4.50 7.18 5.12
C MET A 135 -4.24 8.16 6.27
N ALA A 136 -3.53 9.27 6.01
CA ALA A 136 -3.28 10.31 6.99
C ALA A 136 -4.58 10.96 7.50
N TRP A 137 -5.53 11.22 6.60
CA TRP A 137 -6.86 11.69 6.95
C TRP A 137 -7.61 10.68 7.82
N ALA A 138 -7.56 9.40 7.43
CA ALA A 138 -8.21 8.30 8.13
C ALA A 138 -7.66 8.03 9.54
N LEU A 139 -6.40 8.42 9.82
CA LEU A 139 -5.79 8.25 11.13
C LEU A 139 -6.41 9.14 12.22
N GLU A 140 -7.04 10.26 11.84
CA GLU A 140 -7.64 11.22 12.78
C GLU A 140 -6.67 11.58 13.91
N THR A 141 -5.47 12.02 13.56
CA THR A 141 -4.39 12.35 14.49
C THR A 141 -3.91 13.79 14.30
N ALA A 142 -3.13 14.29 15.24
CA ALA A 142 -2.54 15.63 15.16
C ALA A 142 -1.34 15.68 14.18
N GLU A 143 -0.98 16.88 13.74
CA GLU A 143 0.12 17.11 12.80
C GLU A 143 1.44 16.52 13.29
N GLU A 144 1.72 16.63 14.59
CA GLU A 144 2.94 16.16 15.21
C GLU A 144 3.10 14.64 15.07
N GLU A 145 2.00 13.90 15.19
CA GLU A 145 2.01 12.44 15.13
C GLU A 145 2.21 11.95 13.70
N ILE A 146 1.51 12.53 12.72
CA ILE A 146 1.70 12.13 11.32
C ILE A 146 3.08 12.55 10.80
N THR A 147 3.59 13.70 11.25
CA THR A 147 4.97 14.14 10.98
C THR A 147 5.97 13.13 11.53
N ALA A 148 5.75 12.64 12.76
CA ALA A 148 6.61 11.62 13.37
C ALA A 148 6.58 10.30 12.57
N ILE A 149 5.41 9.83 12.14
CA ILE A 149 5.25 8.63 11.29
C ILE A 149 6.05 8.78 10.00
N CYS A 150 5.83 9.87 9.25
CA CYS A 150 6.54 10.11 7.99
C CYS A 150 8.05 10.22 8.22
N SER A 151 8.48 10.94 9.25
CA SER A 151 9.91 11.15 9.56
C SER A 151 10.62 9.84 9.91
N LEU A 152 9.99 8.99 10.73
CA LEU A 152 10.52 7.66 11.07
C LEU A 152 10.62 6.76 9.85
N PHE A 153 9.60 6.78 8.99
CA PHE A 153 9.57 6.02 7.75
C PHE A 153 10.70 6.46 6.80
N ILE A 154 10.83 7.76 6.53
CA ILE A 154 11.89 8.32 5.68
C ILE A 154 13.26 7.92 6.24
N LYS A 155 13.49 8.11 7.54
CA LYS A 155 14.75 7.78 8.19
C LYS A 155 15.09 6.29 8.07
N SER A 156 14.12 5.41 8.24
CA SER A 156 14.30 3.96 8.11
C SER A 156 14.74 3.57 6.69
N TRP A 157 14.15 4.18 5.66
CA TRP A 157 14.47 3.87 4.27
C TRP A 157 15.76 4.53 3.78
N VAL A 158 16.01 5.80 4.13
CA VAL A 158 17.27 6.48 3.80
C VAL A 158 18.47 5.71 4.35
N ARG A 159 18.37 5.16 5.57
CA ARG A 159 19.41 4.31 6.16
C ARG A 159 19.78 3.08 5.32
N ARG A 160 18.85 2.55 4.54
CA ARG A 160 19.10 1.42 3.63
C ARG A 160 19.82 1.83 2.34
N LEU A 161 19.88 3.13 2.05
CA LEU A 161 20.57 3.69 0.89
C LEU A 161 22.03 4.05 1.20
N LEU A 162 22.37 4.19 2.48
CA LEU A 162 23.69 4.65 2.90
C LEU A 162 24.75 3.59 2.58
N ASP A 163 25.88 4.07 2.08
CA ASP A 163 27.11 3.30 1.99
C ASP A 163 27.72 3.15 3.39
N PRO A 164 27.84 1.91 3.93
CA PRO A 164 28.40 1.69 5.27
C PRO A 164 29.86 2.12 5.41
N SER A 165 30.58 2.29 4.30
CA SER A 165 31.98 2.72 4.29
C SER A 165 32.18 4.23 4.44
N LYS A 166 31.09 5.02 4.38
CA LYS A 166 31.13 6.48 4.42
C LYS A 166 30.40 7.03 5.66
N PRO A 167 30.73 8.26 6.11
CA PRO A 167 30.02 8.89 7.22
C PRO A 167 28.50 8.97 6.96
N ALA A 168 27.68 8.48 7.89
CA ALA A 168 26.23 8.44 7.72
C ALA A 168 25.62 9.85 7.64
N GLY A 169 26.12 10.80 8.45
CA GLY A 169 25.56 12.16 8.53
C GLY A 169 25.62 12.93 7.22
N GLU A 170 26.76 12.90 6.52
CA GLU A 170 26.92 13.58 5.23
C GLU A 170 26.01 12.98 4.16
N GLN A 171 25.87 11.66 4.16
CA GLN A 171 24.98 10.96 3.22
C GLN A 171 23.50 11.22 3.52
N GLU A 172 23.09 11.24 4.79
CA GLU A 172 21.72 11.59 5.18
C GLU A 172 21.38 13.04 4.75
N MET A 173 22.31 13.98 4.91
CA MET A 173 22.17 15.35 4.41
C MET A 173 22.04 15.40 2.88
N TYR A 174 22.88 14.62 2.17
CA TYR A 174 22.83 14.53 0.71
C TYR A 174 21.47 14.03 0.19
N TYR A 175 20.96 12.91 0.72
CA TYR A 175 19.67 12.36 0.31
C TYR A 175 18.51 13.30 0.67
N THR A 176 18.59 13.97 1.82
CA THR A 176 17.59 14.98 2.21
C THR A 176 17.57 16.16 1.22
N GLY A 177 18.73 16.70 0.87
CA GLY A 177 18.85 17.77 -0.13
C GLY A 177 18.34 17.35 -1.52
N LEU A 178 18.58 16.10 -1.93
CA LEU A 178 18.07 15.56 -3.20
C LEU A 178 16.54 15.43 -3.19
N MET A 179 15.95 14.97 -2.08
CA MET A 179 14.51 14.92 -1.91
C MET A 179 13.87 16.32 -1.93
N GLU A 180 14.49 17.30 -1.26
CA GLU A 180 14.05 18.70 -1.27
C GLU A 180 14.09 19.32 -2.66
N ALA A 181 15.22 19.20 -3.36
CA ALA A 181 15.38 19.72 -4.72
C ALA A 181 14.33 19.12 -5.66
N ARG A 182 14.08 17.80 -5.57
CA ARG A 182 13.06 17.13 -6.37
C ARG A 182 11.66 17.61 -6.01
N PHE A 183 11.34 17.74 -4.72
CA PHE A 183 10.04 18.22 -4.25
C PHE A 183 9.73 19.63 -4.76
N ASN A 184 10.71 20.54 -4.70
CA ASN A 184 10.54 21.92 -5.13
C ASN A 184 10.09 22.04 -6.60
N SER A 185 10.53 21.12 -7.47
CA SER A 185 10.09 21.05 -8.87
C SER A 185 8.60 20.71 -9.05
N TYR A 186 7.96 20.11 -8.05
CA TYR A 186 6.55 19.69 -8.11
C TYR A 186 5.66 20.39 -7.07
N ALA A 187 6.23 21.19 -6.16
CA ALA A 187 5.53 21.75 -5.00
C ALA A 187 4.30 22.59 -5.39
N ASN A 188 4.40 23.39 -6.47
CA ASN A 188 3.31 24.22 -6.97
C ASN A 188 2.09 23.43 -7.45
N VAL A 189 2.26 22.15 -7.83
CA VAL A 189 1.17 21.26 -8.24
C VAL A 189 0.74 20.35 -7.10
N LEU A 190 1.70 19.78 -6.37
CA LEU A 190 1.41 18.78 -5.34
C LEU A 190 0.73 19.37 -4.10
N LEU A 191 1.14 20.57 -3.66
CA LEU A 191 0.57 21.18 -2.46
C LEU A 191 -0.92 21.50 -2.62
N PRO A 192 -1.37 22.26 -3.64
CA PRO A 192 -2.80 22.52 -3.83
C PRO A 192 -3.60 21.24 -4.10
N ALA A 193 -3.03 20.27 -4.81
CA ALA A 193 -3.67 18.98 -5.04
C ALA A 193 -3.90 18.20 -3.73
N ALA A 194 -2.94 18.26 -2.79
CA ALA A 194 -3.08 17.64 -1.48
C ALA A 194 -4.18 18.30 -0.64
N GLY A 195 -4.21 19.63 -0.60
CA GLY A 195 -5.30 20.40 0.04
C GLY A 195 -6.67 20.03 -0.55
N GLY A 196 -6.76 19.97 -1.88
CA GLY A 196 -7.97 19.56 -2.60
C GLY A 196 -8.43 18.14 -2.23
N ILE A 197 -7.52 17.16 -2.19
CA ILE A 197 -7.84 15.78 -1.77
C ILE A 197 -8.34 15.75 -0.33
N TRP A 198 -7.65 16.44 0.58
CA TRP A 198 -8.02 16.45 2.00
C TRP A 198 -9.39 17.08 2.23
N HIS A 199 -9.65 18.22 1.59
CA HIS A 199 -10.95 18.87 1.62
C HIS A 199 -12.04 17.97 1.03
N ALA A 200 -11.72 17.26 -0.06
CA ALA A 200 -12.66 16.38 -0.71
C ALA A 200 -13.09 15.19 0.15
N LEU A 201 -12.12 14.56 0.82
CA LEU A 201 -12.36 13.49 1.78
C LEU A 201 -13.23 13.96 2.95
N ARG A 202 -12.93 15.15 3.48
CA ARG A 202 -13.67 15.76 4.60
C ARG A 202 -15.14 16.02 4.26
N ASN A 203 -15.43 16.38 3.02
CA ASN A 203 -16.77 16.72 2.56
C ASN A 203 -17.46 15.58 1.80
N GLU A 204 -16.92 14.36 1.88
CA GLU A 204 -17.47 13.16 1.22
C GLU A 204 -17.66 13.33 -0.30
N ASN A 205 -16.77 14.10 -0.94
CA ASN A 205 -16.84 14.41 -2.37
C ASN A 205 -15.58 13.96 -3.16
N ALA A 206 -14.69 13.20 -2.52
CA ALA A 206 -13.57 12.58 -3.21
C ALA A 206 -14.04 11.54 -4.24
N ASP A 207 -13.15 11.15 -5.14
CA ASP A 207 -13.38 10.00 -6.03
C ASP A 207 -13.87 8.78 -5.22
N SER A 208 -14.84 8.06 -5.76
CA SER A 208 -15.54 6.98 -5.06
C SER A 208 -14.60 5.91 -4.50
N SER A 209 -13.58 5.50 -5.26
CA SER A 209 -12.60 4.51 -4.81
C SER A 209 -11.77 5.02 -3.63
N LEU A 210 -11.37 6.30 -3.69
CA LEU A 210 -10.55 6.94 -2.67
C LEU A 210 -11.36 7.19 -1.39
N GLN A 211 -12.62 7.63 -1.51
CA GLN A 211 -13.51 7.83 -0.35
C GLN A 211 -13.76 6.49 0.37
N VAL A 212 -14.10 5.45 -0.38
CA VAL A 212 -14.30 4.09 0.18
C VAL A 212 -13.03 3.58 0.86
N PHE A 213 -11.86 3.79 0.24
CA PHE A 213 -10.58 3.43 0.86
C PHE A 213 -10.34 4.20 2.17
N ALA A 214 -10.57 5.51 2.18
CA ALA A 214 -10.36 6.36 3.35
C ALA A 214 -11.27 5.97 4.53
N GLU A 215 -12.57 5.76 4.29
CA GLU A 215 -13.53 5.36 5.33
C GLU A 215 -13.22 3.98 5.91
N GLU A 216 -12.84 3.01 5.07
CA GLU A 216 -12.42 1.69 5.56
C GLU A 216 -11.17 1.78 6.44
N ASN A 217 -10.17 2.58 6.04
CA ASN A 217 -8.98 2.79 6.87
C ASN A 217 -9.31 3.53 8.16
N LYS A 218 -10.25 4.48 8.13
CA LYS A 218 -10.71 5.21 9.33
C LYS A 218 -11.33 4.26 10.33
N HIS A 219 -12.18 3.36 9.86
CA HIS A 219 -12.74 2.29 10.67
C HIS A 219 -11.63 1.39 11.25
N VAL A 220 -10.71 0.91 10.41
CA VAL A 220 -9.58 0.06 10.83
C VAL A 220 -8.73 0.74 11.91
N PHE A 221 -8.32 1.99 11.72
CA PHE A 221 -7.45 2.69 12.67
C PHE A 221 -8.18 3.07 13.97
N ARG A 222 -9.49 3.30 13.94
CA ARG A 222 -10.31 3.37 15.16
C ARG A 222 -10.27 2.07 15.96
N GLN A 223 -10.34 0.92 15.29
CA GLN A 223 -10.23 -0.38 15.98
C GLN A 223 -8.85 -0.59 16.59
N TYR A 224 -7.78 -0.25 15.87
CA TYR A 224 -6.41 -0.29 16.41
C TYR A 224 -6.25 0.59 17.66
N ARG A 225 -6.79 1.82 17.65
CA ARG A 225 -6.78 2.70 18.83
C ARG A 225 -7.56 2.10 19.99
N GLY A 226 -8.70 1.46 19.72
CA GLY A 226 -9.50 0.76 20.73
C GLY A 226 -8.76 -0.41 21.40
N LEU A 227 -7.75 -0.99 20.74
CA LEU A 227 -6.92 -2.06 21.31
C LEU A 227 -5.81 -1.55 22.25
N GLY A 228 -5.57 -0.23 22.29
CA GLY A 228 -4.67 0.39 23.26
C GLY A 228 -3.18 0.11 23.05
N PHE A 229 -2.74 -0.07 21.80
CA PHE A 229 -1.31 -0.11 21.48
C PHE A 229 -0.64 1.23 21.82
N ASP A 230 0.60 1.19 22.30
CA ASP A 230 1.37 2.41 22.52
C ASP A 230 1.65 3.15 21.20
N THR A 231 2.03 4.43 21.33
CA THR A 231 2.28 5.31 20.19
C THR A 231 3.38 4.77 19.28
N SER A 232 4.45 4.19 19.82
CA SER A 232 5.54 3.64 19.00
C SER A 232 5.03 2.49 18.15
N LYS A 233 4.29 1.57 18.75
CA LYS A 233 3.72 0.43 18.06
C LYS A 233 2.71 0.84 17.00
N MET A 234 1.89 1.86 17.29
CA MET A 234 0.97 2.43 16.31
C MET A 234 1.71 3.01 15.10
N ARG A 235 2.82 3.74 15.31
CA ARG A 235 3.65 4.27 14.22
C ARG A 235 4.21 3.15 13.34
N ASP A 236 4.69 2.06 13.93
CA ASP A 236 5.21 0.90 13.19
C ASP A 236 4.13 0.19 12.35
N ILE A 237 2.92 0.06 12.91
CA ILE A 237 1.77 -0.54 12.21
C ILE A 237 1.37 0.34 11.03
N VAL A 238 1.21 1.65 11.23
CA VAL A 238 0.85 2.59 10.17
C VAL A 238 1.92 2.63 9.08
N GLY A 239 3.20 2.71 9.47
CA GLY A 239 4.32 2.64 8.53
C GLY A 239 4.32 1.34 7.72
N SER A 240 4.01 0.21 8.35
CA SER A 240 3.87 -1.08 7.64
C SER A 240 2.69 -1.07 6.66
N CYS A 241 1.56 -0.46 7.01
CA CYS A 241 0.42 -0.32 6.08
C CYS A 241 0.77 0.56 4.88
N MET A 242 1.47 1.70 5.09
CA MET A 242 1.91 2.58 4.01
C MET A 242 2.89 1.88 3.06
N HIS A 243 3.89 1.20 3.62
CA HIS A 243 4.86 0.40 2.84
C HIS A 243 4.16 -0.66 1.99
N MET A 244 3.24 -1.43 2.58
CA MET A 244 2.53 -2.45 1.80
C MET A 244 1.59 -1.84 0.75
N GLY A 245 1.12 -0.61 0.95
CA GLY A 245 0.45 0.16 -0.09
C GLY A 245 1.38 0.47 -1.26
N HIS A 246 2.59 0.98 -0.99
CA HIS A 246 3.62 1.25 -2.00
C HIS A 246 4.00 -0.02 -2.78
N ASN A 247 4.19 -1.13 -2.07
CA ASN A 247 4.43 -2.44 -2.69
C ASN A 247 3.35 -2.81 -3.72
N ARG A 248 2.06 -2.64 -3.38
CA ARG A 248 0.95 -2.97 -4.30
C ARG A 248 0.97 -2.10 -5.55
N MET A 249 1.30 -0.82 -5.41
CA MET A 249 1.47 0.13 -6.52
C MET A 249 2.69 -0.20 -7.42
N GLY A 250 3.60 -1.06 -6.98
CA GLY A 250 4.85 -1.35 -7.70
C GLY A 250 5.92 -0.27 -7.51
N VAL A 251 5.83 0.49 -6.41
CA VAL A 251 6.86 1.45 -6.02
C VAL A 251 8.11 0.70 -5.57
N SER A 252 9.28 1.17 -6.00
CA SER A 252 10.56 0.59 -5.58
C SER A 252 10.92 1.04 -4.15
N ASN A 253 11.67 0.21 -3.43
CA ASN A 253 12.18 0.56 -2.10
C ASN A 253 12.96 1.89 -2.08
N LEU A 254 13.63 2.25 -3.18
CA LEU A 254 14.36 3.51 -3.31
C LEU A 254 13.40 4.71 -3.36
N ASP A 255 12.28 4.56 -4.05
CA ASP A 255 11.28 5.62 -4.24
C ASP A 255 10.40 5.83 -3.02
N GLU A 256 10.26 4.85 -2.13
CA GLU A 256 9.43 4.96 -0.92
C GLU A 256 9.84 6.15 -0.02
N ALA A 257 11.15 6.39 0.14
CA ALA A 257 11.64 7.53 0.91
C ALA A 257 11.24 8.87 0.28
N TYR A 258 11.34 8.99 -1.06
CA TYR A 258 10.93 10.19 -1.80
C TYR A 258 9.43 10.43 -1.69
N ILE A 259 8.62 9.39 -1.91
CA ILE A 259 7.16 9.49 -1.82
C ILE A 259 6.75 9.90 -0.42
N MET A 260 7.38 9.33 0.62
CA MET A 260 7.06 9.70 2.00
C MET A 260 7.53 11.11 2.35
N PHE A 261 8.66 11.57 1.81
CA PHE A 261 9.09 12.96 1.95
C PHE A 261 8.08 13.94 1.31
N PHE A 262 7.60 13.62 0.11
CA PHE A 262 6.59 14.42 -0.57
C PHE A 262 5.27 14.40 0.20
N THR A 263 4.90 13.23 0.75
CA THR A 263 3.75 13.07 1.64
C THR A 263 3.86 13.99 2.85
N LEU A 264 5.02 14.00 3.53
CA LEU A 264 5.26 14.86 4.69
C LEU A 264 5.05 16.33 4.35
N LYS A 265 5.65 16.82 3.25
CA LYS A 265 5.51 18.21 2.83
C LYS A 265 4.06 18.58 2.47
N CYS A 266 3.36 17.69 1.76
CA CYS A 266 1.94 17.86 1.45
C CYS A 266 1.07 17.92 2.72
N LEU A 267 1.33 17.07 3.70
CA LEU A 267 0.58 17.06 4.95
C LEU A 267 0.86 18.31 5.79
N GLN A 268 2.11 18.74 5.92
CA GLN A 268 2.45 20.00 6.60
C GLN A 268 1.68 21.19 6.00
N TYR A 269 1.57 21.26 4.67
CA TYR A 269 0.75 22.28 4.00
C TYR A 269 -0.74 22.17 4.36
N VAL A 270 -1.30 20.97 4.33
CA VAL A 270 -2.70 20.71 4.69
C VAL A 270 -3.01 21.09 6.14
N TYR A 271 -2.16 20.70 7.10
CA TYR A 271 -2.35 21.03 8.51
C TYR A 271 -2.17 22.53 8.80
N ALA A 272 -1.36 23.22 8.00
CA ALA A 272 -1.25 24.69 8.03
C ALA A 272 -2.47 25.43 7.42
N GLY A 273 -3.51 24.70 6.97
CA GLY A 273 -4.74 25.27 6.42
C GLY A 273 -4.74 25.47 4.91
N GLY A 274 -3.80 24.80 4.20
CA GLY A 274 -3.74 24.75 2.74
C GLY A 274 -4.70 23.77 2.09
#